data_AF-A0A7Z0Q415-F1
#
_entry.id   AF-A0A7Z0Q415-F1
#
_cell.length_a   1.000
_cell.length_b   1.000
_cell.length_c   1.000
_cell.angle_alpha   90.00
_cell.angle_beta   90.00
_cell.angle_gamma   90.00
#
_symmetry.space_group_name_H-M   'P 1'
#
loop_
_entity.id
_entity.type
_entity.pdbx_description
1 polymer ?
#
loop_
_entity_poly.entity_id
_entity_poly.type
_entity_poly.pdbx_seq_one_letter_code
_entity_poly.pdbx_strand_id
1 'polypeptide(L)'
;ADAKERAEHIMLVDLCRNDVARVSEPGTLAVERMMAVEGFSKVHHLVSTVRGELAGDADVWSVLRATFPAGTMTGAPKVRAMELIAEIEGSPRGAYAGAVGLIDVRGRAATLALCIRTAVHDPRTGTYALQASAGVVADSSADGEWRETMAKMGAVYAAVTGEELAA
;
A
#
# COMPACT_ATOMS: atom_id res chain seq x y z
N ALA A 1 6.30 -12.01 -16.32
CA ALA A 1 7.45 -12.90 -16.07
C ALA A 1 8.71 -12.06 -15.82
N ASP A 2 8.59 -11.06 -14.94
CA ASP A 2 9.71 -10.23 -14.54
C ASP A 2 10.27 -10.75 -13.21
N ALA A 3 11.58 -11.03 -13.19
CA ALA A 3 12.27 -11.50 -12.00
C ALA A 3 12.35 -10.40 -10.93
N LYS A 4 12.44 -9.13 -11.34
CA LYS A 4 12.48 -7.96 -10.45
C LYS A 4 11.17 -7.83 -9.68
N GLU A 5 10.04 -7.70 -10.39
CA GLU A 5 8.71 -7.59 -9.77
C GLU A 5 8.40 -8.76 -8.84
N ARG A 6 8.81 -9.98 -9.21
CA ARG A 6 8.65 -11.14 -8.34
C ARG A 6 9.48 -11.05 -7.07
N ALA A 7 10.73 -10.61 -7.15
CA ALA A 7 11.59 -10.47 -5.98
C ALA A 7 11.05 -9.41 -5.01
N GLU A 8 10.61 -8.26 -5.54
CA GLU A 8 9.95 -7.21 -4.76
C GLU A 8 8.67 -7.74 -4.09
N HIS A 9 7.84 -8.46 -4.85
CA HIS A 9 6.60 -9.02 -4.32
C HIS A 9 6.84 -10.03 -3.20
N ILE A 10 7.83 -10.92 -3.32
CA ILE A 10 8.18 -11.88 -2.25
C ILE A 10 8.59 -11.13 -0.97
N MET A 11 9.43 -10.11 -1.11
CA MET A 11 9.88 -9.31 0.03
C MET A 11 8.71 -8.67 0.77
N LEU A 12 7.72 -8.16 0.02
CA LEU A 12 6.51 -7.56 0.58
C LEU A 12 5.57 -8.60 1.20
N VAL A 13 5.48 -9.80 0.63
CA VAL A 13 4.75 -10.93 1.24
C VAL A 13 5.39 -11.33 2.56
N ASP A 14 6.71 -11.41 2.64
CA ASP A 14 7.40 -11.75 3.89
C ASP A 14 7.26 -10.67 4.95
N LEU A 15 7.28 -9.40 4.57
CA LEU A 15 6.96 -8.29 5.48
C LEU A 15 5.51 -8.40 6.00
N CYS A 16 4.56 -8.69 5.10
CA CYS A 16 3.16 -8.88 5.48
C CYS A 16 2.98 -10.08 6.43
N ARG A 17 3.66 -11.19 6.18
CA ARG A 17 3.71 -12.36 7.07
C ARG A 17 4.24 -11.99 8.45
N ASN A 18 5.33 -11.23 8.52
CA ASN A 18 5.89 -10.75 9.77
C ASN A 18 4.89 -9.87 10.54
N ASP A 19 4.20 -8.96 9.87
CA ASP A 19 3.22 -8.07 10.50
C ASP A 19 2.02 -8.84 11.05
N VAL A 20 1.43 -9.75 10.24
CA VAL A 20 0.27 -10.57 10.64
C VAL A 20 0.65 -11.54 11.76
N ALA A 21 1.84 -12.13 11.73
CA ALA A 21 2.30 -13.06 12.76
C ALA A 21 2.36 -12.44 14.16
N ARG A 22 2.62 -11.14 14.29
CA ARG A 22 2.69 -10.43 15.59
C ARG A 22 1.38 -10.46 16.38
N VAL A 23 0.26 -10.69 15.70
CA VAL A 23 -1.09 -10.67 16.29
C VAL A 23 -1.86 -11.95 15.99
N SER A 24 -1.19 -12.99 15.49
CA SER A 24 -1.83 -14.26 15.13
C SER A 24 -1.45 -15.39 16.07
N GLU A 25 -2.35 -16.34 16.28
CA GLU A 25 -2.07 -17.58 17.02
C GLU A 25 -0.94 -18.36 16.35
N PRO A 26 0.06 -18.85 17.10
CA PRO A 26 1.15 -19.63 16.55
C PRO A 26 0.67 -20.82 15.71
N GLY A 27 1.21 -20.98 14.51
CA GLY A 27 0.86 -22.09 13.60
C GLY A 27 -0.36 -21.83 12.69
N THR A 28 -1.06 -20.70 12.85
CA THR A 28 -2.24 -20.36 12.01
C THR A 28 -1.89 -19.51 10.78
N LEU A 29 -0.67 -18.98 10.72
CA LEU A 29 -0.21 -18.12 9.62
C LEU A 29 -0.11 -18.92 8.30
N ALA A 30 -0.81 -18.46 7.27
CA ALA A 30 -0.83 -19.06 5.95
C ALA A 30 -0.75 -18.01 4.84
N VAL A 31 -0.11 -18.37 3.73
CA VAL A 31 -0.19 -17.64 2.46
C VAL A 31 -1.19 -18.39 1.57
N GLU A 32 -2.46 -17.96 1.57
CA GLU A 32 -3.55 -18.67 0.88
C GLU A 32 -3.44 -18.55 -0.65
N ARG A 33 -2.93 -17.42 -1.14
CA ARG A 33 -2.76 -17.15 -2.56
C ARG A 33 -1.41 -16.47 -2.76
N MET A 34 -0.63 -16.95 -3.74
CA MET A 34 0.71 -16.44 -4.00
C MET A 34 0.85 -15.99 -5.46
N MET A 35 1.24 -14.74 -5.67
CA MET A 35 1.59 -14.15 -6.98
C MET A 35 0.51 -14.34 -8.05
N ALA A 36 -0.75 -14.21 -7.67
CA ALA A 36 -1.82 -14.31 -8.63
C ALA A 36 -2.05 -12.97 -9.33
N VAL A 37 -2.36 -13.02 -10.63
CA VAL A 37 -2.61 -11.81 -11.41
C VAL A 37 -4.07 -11.39 -11.23
N GLU A 38 -4.30 -10.12 -10.89
CA GLU A 38 -5.62 -9.49 -10.87
C GLU A 38 -5.67 -8.33 -11.86
N GLY A 39 -6.69 -8.32 -12.71
CA GLY A 39 -6.90 -7.29 -13.72
C GLY A 39 -7.81 -6.17 -13.21
N PHE A 40 -7.36 -4.92 -13.38
CA PHE A 40 -8.15 -3.71 -13.19
C PHE A 40 -8.26 -2.95 -14.52
N SER A 41 -9.07 -1.89 -14.56
CA SER A 41 -9.40 -1.15 -15.79
C SER A 41 -8.20 -0.61 -16.58
N LYS A 42 -7.07 -0.34 -15.91
CA LYS A 42 -5.86 0.26 -16.53
C LYS A 42 -4.56 -0.47 -16.21
N VAL A 43 -4.56 -1.41 -15.27
CA VAL A 43 -3.34 -2.07 -14.77
C VAL A 43 -3.66 -3.51 -14.34
N HIS A 44 -2.65 -4.37 -14.37
CA HIS A 44 -2.70 -5.69 -13.73
C HIS A 44 -1.80 -5.66 -12.49
N HIS A 45 -2.22 -6.30 -11.40
CA HIS A 45 -1.42 -6.42 -10.18
C HIS A 45 -1.08 -7.88 -9.90
N LEU A 46 0.13 -8.13 -9.40
CA LEU A 46 0.46 -9.36 -8.69
C LEU A 46 -0.07 -9.23 -7.25
N VAL A 47 -0.89 -10.17 -6.82
CA VAL A 47 -1.57 -10.17 -5.52
C VAL A 47 -1.28 -11.47 -4.79
N SER A 48 -0.97 -11.35 -3.50
CA SER A 48 -0.88 -12.47 -2.57
C SER A 48 -1.78 -12.21 -1.36
N THR A 49 -2.29 -13.29 -0.76
CA THR A 49 -3.13 -13.23 0.44
C THR A 49 -2.40 -13.88 1.60
N VAL A 50 -2.21 -13.12 2.68
CA VAL A 50 -1.69 -13.62 3.96
C VAL A 50 -2.82 -13.61 4.98
N ARG A 51 -2.97 -14.70 5.73
CA ARG A 51 -4.00 -14.87 6.75
C ARG A 51 -3.41 -15.49 8.01
N GLY A 52 -3.96 -15.14 9.16
CA GLY A 52 -3.77 -15.83 10.44
C GLY A 52 -5.04 -15.74 11.28
N GLU A 53 -5.15 -16.58 12.31
CA GLU A 53 -6.20 -16.47 13.32
C GLU A 53 -5.75 -15.53 14.43
N LEU A 54 -6.60 -14.60 14.84
CA LEU A 54 -6.27 -13.55 15.80
C LEU A 54 -5.92 -14.15 17.18
N ALA A 55 -4.81 -13.70 17.77
CA ALA A 55 -4.31 -14.23 19.04
C ALA A 55 -5.07 -13.70 20.26
N GLY A 56 -5.45 -14.59 21.18
CA GLY A 56 -5.96 -14.24 22.51
C GLY A 56 -7.09 -13.21 22.51
N ASP A 57 -6.84 -12.07 23.16
CA ASP A 57 -7.75 -10.93 23.29
C ASP A 57 -7.45 -9.79 22.29
N ALA A 58 -6.60 -10.03 21.29
CA ALA A 58 -6.34 -9.05 20.26
C ALA A 58 -7.64 -8.65 19.54
N ASP A 59 -7.69 -7.38 19.15
CA ASP A 59 -8.82 -6.76 18.47
C ASP A 59 -8.34 -6.05 17.20
N VAL A 60 -9.26 -5.35 16.53
CA VAL A 60 -8.94 -4.58 15.33
C VAL A 60 -7.79 -3.58 15.56
N TRP A 61 -7.70 -2.96 16.74
CA TRP A 61 -6.70 -1.94 17.01
C TRP A 61 -5.31 -2.56 17.16
N SER A 62 -5.23 -3.76 17.75
CA SER A 62 -4.00 -4.56 17.76
C SER A 62 -3.56 -4.93 16.36
N VAL A 63 -4.48 -5.34 15.49
CA VAL A 63 -4.18 -5.61 14.07
C VAL A 63 -3.65 -4.35 13.38
N LEU A 64 -4.34 -3.22 13.49
CA LEU A 64 -3.92 -1.97 12.86
C LEU A 64 -2.54 -1.52 13.33
N ARG A 65 -2.25 -1.57 14.63
CA ARG A 65 -0.91 -1.22 15.16
C ARG A 65 0.19 -2.14 14.64
N ALA A 66 -0.11 -3.41 14.37
CA ALA A 66 0.87 -4.36 13.88
C ALA A 66 1.13 -4.21 12.38
N THR A 67 0.08 -3.95 11.58
CA THR A 67 0.16 -3.97 10.12
C THR A 67 0.35 -2.60 9.48
N PHE A 68 -0.03 -1.51 10.18
CA PHE A 68 0.03 -0.16 9.63
C PHE A 68 1.41 0.50 9.80
N PRO A 69 1.88 1.30 8.83
CA PRO A 69 1.35 1.43 7.46
C PRO A 69 1.73 0.24 6.58
N ALA A 70 1.06 0.12 5.43
CA ALA A 70 1.28 -0.98 4.50
C ALA A 70 2.74 -1.06 4.02
N GLY A 71 3.30 -2.28 4.02
CA GLY A 71 4.65 -2.54 3.53
C GLY A 71 4.88 -2.08 2.09
N THR A 72 3.85 -2.23 1.24
CA THR A 72 3.89 -1.83 -0.17
C THR A 72 4.04 -0.32 -0.40
N MET A 73 3.76 0.50 0.63
CA MET A 73 3.88 1.96 0.55
C MET A 73 5.05 2.51 1.36
N THR A 74 5.80 1.63 2.01
CA THR A 74 6.96 1.99 2.83
C THR A 74 8.20 1.31 2.24
N GLY A 75 8.39 0.04 2.55
CA GLY A 75 9.50 -0.78 2.10
C GLY A 75 9.91 -1.80 3.16
N ALA A 76 11.00 -2.53 2.90
CA ALA A 76 11.57 -3.48 3.84
C ALA A 76 13.08 -3.22 4.02
N PRO A 77 13.59 -3.07 5.27
CA PRO A 77 12.87 -3.04 6.55
C PRO A 77 11.96 -1.81 6.73
N LYS A 78 10.72 -2.01 7.22
CA LYS A 78 9.66 -0.99 7.26
C LYS A 78 10.06 0.32 7.93
N VAL A 79 10.62 0.25 9.14
CA VAL A 79 11.01 1.46 9.91
C VAL A 79 12.06 2.26 9.17
N ARG A 80 13.12 1.59 8.68
CA ARG A 80 14.19 2.28 7.95
C ARG A 80 13.70 2.89 6.64
N ALA A 81 12.81 2.21 5.92
CA ALA A 81 12.20 2.75 4.72
C ALA A 81 11.37 4.02 5.01
N MET A 82 10.61 4.03 6.10
CA MET A 82 9.85 5.21 6.52
C MET A 82 10.73 6.40 6.89
N GLU A 83 11.88 6.18 7.54
CA GLU A 83 12.85 7.23 7.85
C GLU A 83 13.40 7.88 6.57
N LEU A 84 13.80 7.07 5.59
CA LEU A 84 14.30 7.55 4.30
C LEU A 84 13.22 8.33 3.53
N ILE A 85 11.99 7.82 3.52
CA ILE A 85 10.85 8.51 2.91
C ILE A 85 10.66 9.89 3.55
N ALA A 86 10.70 9.97 4.89
CA ALA A 86 10.52 11.23 5.61
C ALA A 86 11.65 12.23 5.33
N GLU A 87 12.89 11.75 5.19
CA GLU A 87 14.06 12.55 4.80
C GLU A 87 13.93 13.12 3.38
N ILE A 88 13.42 12.32 2.44
CA ILE A 88 13.33 12.68 1.02
C ILE A 88 12.11 13.55 0.71
N GLU A 89 10.93 13.23 1.25
CA GLU A 89 9.67 13.90 0.88
C GLU A 89 9.47 15.25 1.58
N GLY A 90 10.16 15.51 2.69
CA GLY A 90 10.18 16.80 3.38
C GLY A 90 8.83 17.31 3.91
N SER A 91 7.77 16.50 3.79
CA SER A 91 6.40 16.86 4.16
C SER A 91 5.58 15.63 4.55
N PRO A 92 4.56 15.77 5.42
CA PRO A 92 3.70 14.64 5.78
C PRO A 92 2.84 14.19 4.60
N ARG A 93 2.71 12.87 4.40
CA ARG A 93 1.85 12.27 3.36
C ARG A 93 0.34 12.49 3.58
N GLY A 94 -0.07 12.93 4.77
CA GLY A 94 -1.49 13.12 5.10
C GLY A 94 -2.28 11.82 4.92
N ALA A 95 -3.33 11.85 4.09
CA ALA A 95 -4.14 10.66 3.80
C ALA A 95 -3.41 9.64 2.92
N TYR A 96 -2.44 10.06 2.10
CA TYR A 96 -1.77 9.18 1.14
C TYR A 96 -0.99 8.07 1.86
N ALA A 97 -1.08 6.85 1.33
CA ALA A 97 -0.55 5.62 1.96
C ALA A 97 -1.14 5.29 3.35
N GLY A 98 -2.14 6.07 3.81
CA GLY A 98 -2.96 5.77 4.97
C GLY A 98 -4.03 4.72 4.67
N ALA A 99 -5.07 4.65 5.50
CA ALA A 99 -6.16 3.70 5.33
C ALA A 99 -7.52 4.38 5.51
N VAL A 100 -8.51 3.95 4.72
CA VAL A 100 -9.90 4.40 4.79
C VAL A 100 -10.82 3.19 4.77
N GLY A 101 -11.87 3.18 5.59
CA GLY A 101 -12.84 2.11 5.56
C GLY A 101 -13.72 2.06 6.79
N LEU A 102 -14.20 0.85 7.10
CA LEU A 102 -15.20 0.62 8.13
C LEU A 102 -14.61 -0.27 9.23
N ILE A 103 -14.90 0.11 10.47
CA ILE A 103 -14.60 -0.67 11.67
C ILE A 103 -15.93 -0.97 12.35
N ASP A 104 -16.13 -2.23 12.70
CA ASP A 104 -17.29 -2.67 13.48
C ASP A 104 -17.33 -1.95 14.84
N VAL A 105 -18.53 -1.61 15.30
CA VAL A 105 -18.74 -0.86 16.56
C VAL A 105 -18.23 -1.60 17.79
N ARG A 106 -18.09 -2.93 17.72
CA ARG A 106 -17.51 -3.74 18.80
C ARG A 106 -16.00 -3.93 18.65
N GLY A 107 -15.39 -3.36 17.61
CA GLY A 107 -13.96 -3.46 17.34
C GLY A 107 -13.49 -4.85 16.93
N ARG A 108 -14.39 -5.72 16.45
CA ARG A 108 -14.08 -7.13 16.14
C ARG A 108 -13.70 -7.37 14.69
N ALA A 109 -14.09 -6.47 13.79
CA ALA A 109 -13.81 -6.59 12.37
C ALA A 109 -13.54 -5.20 11.76
N ALA A 110 -12.73 -5.18 10.72
CA ALA A 110 -12.58 -4.01 9.87
C ALA A 110 -12.29 -4.40 8.43
N THR A 111 -12.75 -3.54 7.54
CA THR A 111 -12.40 -3.57 6.13
C THR A 111 -11.83 -2.21 5.79
N LEU A 112 -10.52 -2.16 5.56
CA LEU A 112 -9.82 -0.94 5.22
C LEU A 112 -9.18 -1.07 3.85
N ALA A 113 -9.30 -0.01 3.06
CA ALA A 113 -8.58 0.17 1.81
C ALA A 113 -7.38 1.09 2.05
N LEU A 114 -6.28 0.78 1.37
CA LEU A 114 -5.12 1.65 1.31
C LEU A 114 -5.46 2.92 0.51
N CYS A 115 -5.11 4.08 1.05
CA CYS A 115 -5.34 5.38 0.40
C CYS A 115 -4.30 5.63 -0.70
N ILE A 116 -4.47 4.91 -1.81
CA ILE A 116 -3.78 5.12 -3.09
C ILE A 116 -4.82 5.38 -4.16
N ARG A 117 -4.41 6.02 -5.26
CA ARG A 117 -5.35 6.46 -6.30
C ARG A 117 -6.50 7.31 -5.71
N THR A 118 -6.15 8.22 -4.80
CA THR A 118 -7.09 9.06 -4.05
C THR A 118 -6.82 10.54 -4.37
N ALA A 119 -7.88 11.33 -4.50
CA ALA A 119 -7.82 12.78 -4.59
C ALA A 119 -8.25 13.41 -3.26
N VAL A 120 -7.47 14.35 -2.72
CA VAL A 120 -7.82 15.09 -1.51
C VAL A 120 -8.20 16.51 -1.89
N HIS A 121 -9.47 16.88 -1.68
CA HIS A 121 -9.98 18.22 -1.97
C HIS A 121 -9.88 19.13 -0.74
N ASP A 122 -9.23 20.28 -0.88
CA ASP A 122 -9.31 21.36 0.12
C ASP A 122 -10.40 22.37 -0.30
N PRO A 123 -11.58 22.36 0.36
CA PRO A 123 -12.69 23.23 -0.02
C PRO A 123 -12.42 24.72 0.23
N ARG A 124 -11.38 25.07 1.01
CA ARG A 124 -11.03 26.46 1.29
C ARG A 124 -10.26 27.09 0.13
N THR A 125 -9.47 26.30 -0.59
CA THR A 125 -8.65 26.75 -1.71
C THR A 125 -9.19 26.29 -3.07
N GLY A 126 -10.10 25.30 -3.07
CA GLY A 126 -10.61 24.66 -4.29
C GLY A 126 -9.59 23.76 -4.97
N THR A 127 -8.53 23.35 -4.28
CA THR A 127 -7.44 22.54 -4.85
C THR A 127 -7.62 21.06 -4.57
N TYR A 128 -7.20 20.23 -5.53
CA TYR A 128 -7.12 18.78 -5.38
C TYR A 128 -5.65 18.36 -5.33
N ALA A 129 -5.26 17.69 -4.26
CA ALA A 129 -3.94 17.07 -4.13
C ALA A 129 -4.00 15.60 -4.56
N LEU A 130 -3.11 15.22 -5.48
CA LEU A 130 -2.93 13.85 -5.97
C LEU A 130 -1.51 13.40 -5.64
N GLN A 131 -1.36 12.15 -5.20
CA GLN A 131 -0.05 11.58 -4.90
C GLN A 131 0.03 10.12 -5.39
N ALA A 132 1.18 9.77 -5.94
CA ALA A 132 1.50 8.42 -6.41
C ALA A 132 2.99 8.15 -6.15
N SER A 133 3.36 6.86 -6.16
CA SER A 133 4.75 6.42 -5.98
C SER A 133 4.99 5.10 -6.70
N ALA A 134 6.26 4.72 -6.78
CA ALA A 134 6.72 3.41 -7.22
C ALA A 134 7.68 2.81 -6.17
N GLY A 135 7.78 1.48 -6.17
CA GLY A 135 8.73 0.75 -5.35
C GLY A 135 10.12 0.86 -5.96
N VAL A 136 11.13 1.21 -5.15
CA VAL A 136 12.51 1.33 -5.62
C VAL A 136 13.32 0.16 -5.09
N VAL A 137 13.90 -0.61 -6.01
CA VAL A 137 14.83 -1.71 -5.73
C VAL A 137 16.16 -1.45 -6.44
N ALA A 138 17.17 -2.30 -6.19
CA ALA A 138 18.51 -2.12 -6.75
C ALA A 138 18.54 -2.04 -8.29
N ASP A 139 17.64 -2.77 -8.95
CA ASP A 139 17.55 -2.83 -10.42
C ASP A 139 16.54 -1.81 -11.00
N SER A 140 16.06 -0.87 -10.19
CA SER A 140 15.16 0.19 -10.64
C SER A 140 15.89 1.21 -11.53
N SER A 141 15.18 1.76 -12.51
CA SER A 141 15.66 2.87 -13.34
C SER A 141 14.79 4.11 -13.07
N ALA A 142 15.42 5.27 -12.89
CA ALA A 142 14.71 6.50 -12.53
C ALA A 142 13.57 6.82 -13.52
N ASP A 143 13.84 6.74 -14.82
CA ASP A 143 12.83 6.98 -15.87
C ASP A 143 11.70 5.95 -15.86
N GLY A 144 12.00 4.71 -15.47
CA GLY A 144 10.99 3.66 -15.30
C GLY A 144 10.04 3.97 -14.16
N GLU A 145 10.60 4.24 -12.98
CA GLU A 145 9.81 4.52 -11.77
C GLU A 145 9.00 5.83 -11.90
N TRP A 146 9.56 6.83 -12.60
CA TRP A 146 8.84 8.05 -12.95
C TRP A 146 7.62 7.77 -13.82
N ARG A 147 7.81 7.05 -14.94
CA ARG A 147 6.70 6.69 -15.84
C ARG A 147 5.64 5.87 -15.14
N GLU A 148 6.03 4.93 -14.28
CA GLU A 148 5.09 4.14 -13.48
C GLU A 148 4.28 5.03 -12.51
N THR A 149 4.94 5.96 -11.83
CA THR A 149 4.28 6.91 -10.92
C THR A 149 3.26 7.77 -11.66
N MET A 150 3.62 8.29 -12.84
CA MET A 150 2.72 9.07 -13.69
C MET A 150 1.54 8.22 -14.19
N ALA A 151 1.79 7.00 -14.66
CA ALA A 151 0.72 6.08 -15.07
C ALA A 151 -0.23 5.73 -13.91
N LYS A 152 0.29 5.62 -12.68
CA LYS A 152 -0.52 5.41 -11.48
C LYS A 152 -1.38 6.64 -11.16
N MET A 153 -0.86 7.85 -11.33
CA MET A 153 -1.61 9.08 -11.05
C MET A 153 -2.68 9.37 -12.11
N GLY A 154 -2.41 9.01 -13.37
CA GLY A 154 -3.22 9.41 -14.53
C GLY A 154 -4.72 9.12 -14.43
N ALA A 155 -5.12 7.99 -13.85
CA ALA A 155 -6.54 7.64 -13.71
C ALA A 155 -7.31 8.62 -12.79
N VAL A 156 -6.68 9.06 -11.70
CA VAL A 156 -7.31 10.02 -10.76
C VAL A 156 -7.23 11.42 -11.32
N TYR A 157 -6.12 11.76 -11.96
CA TYR A 157 -5.94 13.04 -12.64
C TYR A 157 -7.07 13.26 -13.66
N ALA A 158 -7.28 12.30 -14.58
CA ALA A 158 -8.33 12.38 -15.58
C ALA A 158 -9.74 12.46 -14.97
N ALA A 159 -9.98 11.80 -13.83
CA ALA A 159 -11.27 11.88 -13.14
C ALA A 159 -11.55 13.27 -12.54
N VAL A 160 -10.50 14.00 -12.15
CA VAL A 160 -10.62 15.35 -11.55
C VAL A 160 -10.59 16.45 -12.62
N THR A 161 -9.76 16.31 -13.65
CA THR A 161 -9.52 17.37 -14.65
C THR A 161 -10.26 17.15 -15.97
N GLY A 162 -10.62 15.91 -16.29
CA GLY A 162 -11.11 15.53 -17.63
C GLY A 162 -9.99 15.39 -18.68
N GLU A 163 -8.73 15.53 -18.29
CA GLU A 163 -7.56 15.52 -19.19
C GLU A 163 -6.66 14.30 -18.95
N GLU A 164 -5.92 13.88 -19.97
CA GLU A 164 -4.90 12.84 -19.81
C GLU A 164 -3.61 13.44 -19.22
N LEU A 165 -3.04 12.77 -18.22
CA LEU A 165 -1.78 13.18 -17.64
C LEU A 165 -0.63 12.84 -18.59
N ALA A 166 -0.04 13.86 -19.22
CA ALA A 166 1.16 13.68 -20.04
C ALA A 166 2.32 13.17 -19.16
N ALA A 167 2.94 12.06 -19.56
CA ALA A 167 4.09 11.45 -18.88
C ALA A 167 5.41 12.01 -19.41
#